data_AF-A0A972Z9T2-F1
#
_entry.id   AF-A0A972Z9T2-F1
#
_cell.length_a   1.000
_cell.length_b   1.000
_cell.length_c   1.000
_cell.angle_alpha   90.00
_cell.angle_beta   90.00
_cell.angle_gamma   90.00
#
_symmetry.space_group_name_H-M   'P 1'
#
loop_
_entity.id
_entity.type
_entity.pdbx_description
1 polymer ?
#
loop_
_entity_poly.entity_id
_entity_poly.type
_entity_poly.pdbx_seq_one_letter_code
_entity_poly.pdbx_strand_id
1 'polypeptide(L)' 'MPAQSEETKKQWGITGVAIPAGVLTGMGIGFLIDNIPAGLFLGLGGGFLVMFIGMLILQFKK' A
#
# COMPACT_ATOMS: atom_id res chain seq x y z
N MET A 1 13.59 -28.14 -7.36
CA MET A 1 12.77 -28.01 -6.13
C MET A 1 12.04 -26.68 -6.18
N PRO A 2 10.71 -26.63 -6.42
CA PRO A 2 9.95 -25.40 -6.57
C PRO A 2 9.24 -25.04 -5.25
N ALA A 3 9.97 -24.57 -4.24
CA ALA A 3 9.40 -24.12 -2.97
C ALA A 3 9.32 -22.58 -2.83
N GLN A 4 9.94 -21.85 -3.77
CA GLN A 4 10.13 -20.39 -3.66
C GLN A 4 9.00 -19.55 -4.29
N SER A 5 8.07 -20.20 -5.00
CA SER A 5 7.06 -19.54 -5.84
C SER A 5 5.74 -19.23 -5.14
N GLU A 6 5.46 -19.82 -3.98
CA GLU A 6 4.19 -19.60 -3.27
C GLU A 6 4.24 -18.43 -2.27
N GLU A 7 5.33 -18.27 -1.52
CA GLU A 7 5.48 -17.13 -0.59
C GLU A 7 5.57 -15.78 -1.32
N THR A 8 6.36 -15.71 -2.40
CA THR A 8 6.53 -14.47 -3.19
C THR A 8 5.20 -13.99 -3.80
N LYS A 9 4.31 -14.91 -4.21
CA LYS A 9 2.99 -14.58 -4.77
C LYS A 9 2.01 -14.10 -3.71
N LYS A 10 2.01 -14.71 -2.51
CA LYS A 10 1.15 -14.27 -1.40
C LYS A 10 1.51 -12.88 -0.90
N GLN A 11 2.80 -12.54 -0.90
CA GLN A 11 3.28 -11.23 -0.43
C GLN A 11 2.94 -10.11 -1.40
N TRP A 12 3.02 -10.35 -2.72
CA TRP A 12 2.56 -9.40 -3.74
C TRP A 12 1.06 -9.10 -3.66
N GLY A 13 0.25 -10.07 -3.22
CA GLY A 13 -1.20 -9.86 -3.02
C GLY A 13 -1.51 -8.85 -1.90
N ILE A 14 -0.71 -8.84 -0.83
CA ILE A 14 -0.91 -7.95 0.34
C ILE A 14 -0.35 -6.55 0.06
N THR A 15 0.78 -6.43 -0.63
CA THR A 15 1.32 -5.13 -1.04
C THR A 15 0.54 -4.51 -2.21
N GLY A 16 -0.05 -5.32 -3.10
CA GLY A 16 -0.87 -4.85 -4.21
C GLY A 16 -2.17 -4.15 -3.80
N VAL A 17 -2.68 -4.42 -2.59
CA VAL A 17 -3.89 -3.76 -2.06
C VAL A 17 -3.60 -2.48 -1.27
N ALA A 18 -2.36 -2.22 -0.87
CA ALA A 18 -2.00 -1.06 -0.06
C ALA A 18 -2.24 0.27 -0.81
N ILE A 19 -1.97 0.31 -2.11
CA ILE A 19 -2.19 1.49 -2.96
C ILE A 19 -3.69 1.78 -3.14
N PRO A 20 -4.52 0.83 -3.63
CA PRO A 20 -5.96 1.06 -3.74
C PRO A 20 -6.61 1.40 -2.39
N ALA A 21 -6.22 0.72 -1.31
CA ALA A 21 -6.75 0.99 0.03
C ALA A 21 -6.35 2.38 0.53
N GLY A 22 -5.11 2.81 0.30
CA GLY A 22 -4.63 4.16 0.61
C GLY A 22 -5.41 5.22 -0.16
N VAL A 23 -5.61 5.03 -1.47
CA VAL A 23 -6.40 5.95 -2.32
C VAL A 23 -7.84 6.07 -1.82
N LEU A 24 -8.52 4.95 -1.56
CA LEU A 24 -9.91 4.95 -1.08
C LEU A 24 -10.03 5.62 0.29
N THR A 25 -9.09 5.34 1.20
CA THR A 25 -9.05 5.96 2.53
C THR A 25 -8.79 7.46 2.41
N GLY A 26 -7.82 7.87 1.59
CA GLY A 26 -7.51 9.27 1.33
C GLY A 26 -8.65 10.02 0.65
N MET A 27 -9.37 9.38 -0.25
CA MET A 27 -10.58 9.94 -0.87
C MET A 27 -11.68 10.16 0.18
N GLY A 28 -11.92 9.19 1.07
CA GLY A 28 -12.88 9.31 2.16
C GLY A 28 -12.51 10.44 3.12
N ILE A 29 -11.24 10.53 3.53
CA ILE A 29 -10.75 11.62 4.38
C ILE A 29 -10.86 12.97 3.65
N GLY A 30 -10.42 13.04 2.39
CA GLY A 30 -10.52 14.23 1.54
C GLY A 30 -11.94 14.73 1.34
N PHE A 31 -12.92 13.81 1.32
CA PHE A 31 -14.34 14.16 1.27
C PHE A 31 -14.83 14.79 2.58
N LEU A 32 -14.34 14.33 3.74
CA LEU A 32 -14.72 14.89 5.04
C LEU A 32 -14.15 16.29 5.30
N ILE A 33 -13.06 16.66 4.64
CA ILE A 33 -12.40 17.98 4.77
C ILE A 33 -12.66 18.90 3.56
N ASP A 34 -13.61 18.55 2.68
CA ASP A 34 -13.92 19.26 1.43
C ASP A 34 -12.69 19.54 0.54
N ASN A 35 -11.66 18.70 0.65
CA ASN A 35 -10.41 18.80 -0.09
C ASN A 35 -10.00 17.43 -0.62
N ILE A 36 -10.77 16.96 -1.61
CA ILE A 36 -10.56 15.70 -2.32
C ILE A 36 -9.14 15.58 -2.90
N PRO A 37 -8.56 16.61 -3.55
CA PRO A 37 -7.22 16.50 -4.10
C PRO A 37 -6.18 16.21 -3.02
N ALA A 38 -6.21 16.96 -1.90
CA ALA A 38 -5.27 16.75 -0.80
C ALA A 38 -5.44 15.37 -0.16
N GLY A 39 -6.69 14.93 0.05
CA GLY A 39 -6.98 13.59 0.56
C GLY A 39 -6.46 12.47 -0.35
N LEU A 40 -6.66 12.60 -1.66
CA LEU A 40 -6.14 11.63 -2.64
C LEU A 40 -4.61 11.59 -2.65
N PHE A 41 -3.94 12.74 -2.62
CA PHE A 41 -2.47 12.79 -2.56
C PHE A 41 -1.92 12.20 -1.27
N LEU A 42 -2.57 12.47 -0.13
CA LEU A 42 -2.23 11.83 1.15
C LEU A 42 -2.51 10.32 1.13
N GLY A 43 -3.61 9.89 0.52
CA GLY A 43 -3.97 8.48 0.39
C GLY A 43 -3.01 7.69 -0.51
N LEU A 44 -2.68 8.24 -1.67
CA LEU A 44 -1.67 7.68 -2.58
C LEU A 44 -0.29 7.69 -1.95
N GLY A 45 0.15 8.86 -1.45
CA GLY A 45 1.45 9.00 -0.79
C GLY A 45 1.59 8.05 0.39
N GLY A 46 0.58 7.96 1.25
CA GLY A 46 0.53 7.03 2.39
C GLY A 46 0.51 5.57 1.96
N GLY A 47 -0.28 5.21 0.94
CA GLY A 47 -0.30 3.85 0.39
C GLY A 47 1.06 3.41 -0.17
N PHE A 48 1.75 4.31 -0.90
CA PHE A 48 3.11 4.08 -1.39
C PHE A 48 4.11 3.97 -0.24
N LEU A 49 3.98 4.79 0.80
CA LEU A 49 4.85 4.75 1.98
C LEU A 49 4.73 3.41 2.71
N VAL A 50 3.51 2.94 2.95
CA VAL A 50 3.24 1.65 3.62
C VAL A 50 3.78 0.50 2.79
N MET A 51 3.59 0.52 1.46
CA MET A 51 4.16 -0.49 0.57
C MET A 51 5.69 -0.48 0.61
N PHE A 52 6.31 0.71 0.56
CA PHE A 52 7.75 0.86 0.63
C PHE A 52 8.32 0.34 1.95
N ILE A 53 7.73 0.74 3.07
CA ILE A 53 8.13 0.27 4.41
C ILE A 53 7.93 -1.24 4.53
N GLY A 54 6.79 -1.77 4.08
CA GLY A 54 6.50 -3.21 4.10
C GLY A 54 7.53 -4.01 3.30
N MET A 55 7.92 -3.51 2.12
CA MET A 55 8.96 -4.13 1.30
C MET A 55 10.36 -4.01 1.93
N LEU A 56 10.68 -2.88 2.55
CA LEU A 56 11.96 -2.63 3.22
C LEU A 56 12.13 -3.55 4.44
N ILE A 57 11.09 -3.69 5.28
CA ILE A 57 11.06 -4.61 6.42
C ILE A 57 11.21 -6.07 5.94
N LEU A 58 10.56 -6.43 4.82
CA LEU A 58 10.67 -7.78 4.26
C LEU A 58 12.06 -8.11 3.73
N GLN A 59 12.72 -7.15 3.09
CA GLN A 59 14.09 -7.31 2.59
C GLN A 59 15.10 -7.53 3.72
N PHE A 60 14.96 -6.83 4.86
CA PHE A 60 15.86 -7.01 6.00
C PHE A 60 15.66 -8.31 6.78
N LYS A 61 14.49 -8.94 6.65
CA LYS A 61 14.15 -10.18 7.38
C LYS A 61 14.50 -11.45 6.58
N LYS A 62 14.93 -11.30 5.33
CA LYS A 62 15.31 -12.38 4.42
C LYS A 62 16.83 -12.50 4.33
#